data_AF-A0AAF1K645-F1
#
_entry.id   AF-A0AAF1K645-F1
#
_cell.length_a   1.000
_cell.length_b   1.000
_cell.length_c   1.000
_cell.angle_alpha   90.00
_cell.angle_beta   90.00
_cell.angle_gamma   90.00
#
_symmetry.space_group_name_H-M   'P 1'
#
loop_
_entity.id
_entity.type
_entity.pdbx_description
1 polymer ?
#
loop_
_entity_poly.entity_id
_entity_poly.type
_entity_poly.pdbx_seq_one_letter_code
_entity_poly.pdbx_strand_id
1 'polypeptide(L)'
;MSGRAAPLAPALLAHLLRDFACAIGHDGTLHRGIAAAPGEATAGAFETALAAEALTHPALARTEPALAGALVECLRAMAAGGTLVRAIGKLPLVVVSDDPERLDIRTATHEFFGNLREGVLHQRMRDATGPGVKHGGAMIEFRLWGRAHCLDVEDAIVEARVDRAPGLVRLTQVSAIVAPGRFGGAPREVGRLSYTYEIRAASGWLGVTVRFEPAPGVAPRRLRLITACDGISDGESFTEAAVDGAPVPLAAGMVTLCEGTVAAVTLRQAGAAGLRLELRPAAGAVVNAKLSVRPDAAAHWLVLRHGPEGADAVTVAEERLLLDHEIADPRADQRGRALGRARGRGVALLAVARRLALAEDGLAPVPEAERAALRGFAATLLAELRATPALAALDAGFLVLAERALGEASSPARLLALERREALGDGLERGLYGTALDQAAAIMALAELGEAGAVARALAALGIVTAPVALGGRRGMAELPAIAGMSAEDAASLALLVRALACVARARGAGALVLDPTAAARATRLGSLYTGLLDARLRGDGDGLAVADSALGGPASGAGQAATLGALAGRG
;
A
#
# COMPACT_ATOMS: atom_id res chain seq x y z
N MET A 1 -39.20 -5.64 7.89
CA MET A 1 -38.32 -6.31 6.90
C MET A 1 -37.15 -7.02 7.59
N SER A 2 -37.41 -7.83 8.62
CA SER A 2 -36.41 -8.66 9.31
C SER A 2 -36.54 -10.10 8.80
N GLY A 3 -35.56 -10.58 8.03
CA GLY A 3 -35.59 -11.96 7.51
C GLY A 3 -34.61 -12.30 6.38
N ARG A 4 -33.92 -11.32 5.79
CA ARG A 4 -32.98 -11.57 4.67
C ARG A 4 -31.51 -11.76 5.06
N ALA A 5 -31.11 -11.49 6.31
CA ALA A 5 -29.69 -11.53 6.69
C ALA A 5 -29.15 -12.96 6.95
N ALA A 6 -29.97 -13.86 7.51
CA ALA A 6 -29.55 -15.21 7.89
C ALA A 6 -29.05 -16.13 6.74
N PRO A 7 -29.57 -16.08 5.49
CA PRO A 7 -29.06 -16.95 4.41
C PRO A 7 -27.79 -16.43 3.73
N LEU A 8 -27.39 -15.16 3.92
CA LEU A 8 -26.31 -14.55 3.12
C LEU A 8 -24.90 -14.91 3.64
N ALA A 9 -24.70 -14.93 4.96
CA ALA A 9 -23.38 -15.24 5.54
C ALA A 9 -22.89 -16.67 5.23
N PRO A 10 -23.73 -17.73 5.31
CA PRO A 10 -23.33 -19.07 4.91
C PRO A 10 -22.93 -19.18 3.43
N ALA A 11 -23.66 -18.51 2.53
CA ALA A 11 -23.35 -18.52 1.09
C ALA A 11 -22.05 -17.77 0.77
N LEU A 12 -21.79 -16.67 1.46
CA LEU A 12 -20.53 -15.94 1.36
C LEU A 12 -19.35 -16.74 1.92
N LEU A 13 -19.55 -17.42 3.05
CA LEU A 13 -18.55 -18.33 3.64
C LEU A 13 -18.22 -19.49 2.70
N ALA A 14 -19.22 -20.09 2.07
CA ALA A 14 -19.03 -21.15 1.08
C ALA A 14 -18.20 -20.67 -0.13
N HIS A 15 -18.42 -19.43 -0.58
CA HIS A 15 -17.64 -18.83 -1.65
C HIS A 15 -16.21 -18.47 -1.19
N LEU A 16 -16.04 -17.93 0.02
CA LEU A 16 -14.73 -17.68 0.62
C LEU A 16 -13.91 -19.00 0.67
N LEU A 17 -14.53 -20.10 1.10
CA LEU A 17 -13.89 -21.42 1.16
C LEU A 17 -13.52 -21.99 -0.21
N ARG A 18 -14.31 -21.69 -1.25
CA ARG A 18 -14.17 -22.25 -2.60
C ARG A 18 -13.14 -21.50 -3.43
N ASP A 19 -13.24 -20.18 -3.46
CA ASP A 19 -12.60 -19.35 -4.50
C ASP A 19 -11.51 -18.41 -3.95
N PHE A 20 -11.52 -18.13 -2.64
CA PHE A 20 -10.59 -17.20 -2.00
C PHE A 20 -9.66 -17.86 -0.98
N ALA A 21 -10.10 -18.88 -0.26
CA ALA A 21 -9.28 -19.61 0.68
C ALA A 21 -8.33 -20.52 -0.11
N CYS A 22 -7.03 -20.35 0.11
CA CYS A 22 -6.00 -21.11 -0.58
C CYS A 22 -5.08 -21.81 0.42
N ALA A 23 -4.50 -22.93 -0.02
CA ALA A 23 -3.44 -23.62 0.70
C ALA A 23 -2.08 -23.08 0.25
N ILE A 24 -1.26 -22.63 1.19
CA ILE A 24 -0.04 -21.89 0.92
C ILE A 24 1.12 -22.58 1.63
N GLY A 25 2.14 -22.95 0.87
CA GLY A 25 3.41 -23.43 1.44
C GLY A 25 4.22 -22.26 1.99
N HIS A 26 4.57 -22.31 3.27
CA HIS A 26 5.44 -21.36 3.95
C HIS A 26 6.37 -22.11 4.91
N ASP A 27 7.69 -21.92 4.76
CA ASP A 27 8.73 -22.57 5.57
C ASP A 27 8.54 -24.10 5.74
N GLY A 28 8.18 -24.77 4.63
CA GLY A 28 7.97 -26.23 4.57
C GLY A 28 6.63 -26.71 5.15
N THR A 29 5.80 -25.81 5.67
CA THR A 29 4.49 -26.10 6.24
C THR A 29 3.38 -25.55 5.34
N LEU A 30 2.24 -26.24 5.29
CA LEU A 30 1.07 -25.80 4.54
C LEU A 30 0.10 -25.06 5.47
N HIS A 31 -0.19 -23.80 5.15
CA HIS A 31 -1.14 -22.95 5.87
C HIS A 31 -2.35 -22.65 5.01
N ARG A 32 -3.51 -22.35 5.62
CA ARG A 32 -4.69 -21.88 4.89
C ARG A 32 -4.82 -20.37 5.07
N GLY A 33 -4.86 -19.61 3.99
CA GLY A 33 -5.00 -18.15 4.00
C GLY A 33 -6.01 -17.64 2.98
N ILE A 34 -6.32 -16.34 3.00
CA ILE A 34 -7.18 -15.70 2.01
C ILE A 34 -6.31 -15.09 0.90
N ALA A 35 -6.58 -15.47 -0.34
CA ALA A 35 -5.84 -14.99 -1.50
C ALA A 35 -5.95 -13.46 -1.63
N ALA A 36 -4.82 -12.79 -1.89
CA ALA A 36 -4.79 -11.33 -2.04
C ALA A 36 -5.59 -10.88 -3.29
N ALA A 37 -5.59 -11.69 -4.35
CA ALA A 37 -6.55 -11.59 -5.45
C ALA A 37 -7.02 -13.00 -5.89
N PRO A 38 -8.19 -13.11 -6.54
CA PRO A 38 -8.67 -14.38 -7.07
C PRO A 38 -7.62 -15.07 -7.94
N GLY A 39 -7.31 -16.34 -7.63
CA GLY A 39 -6.33 -17.14 -8.37
C GLY A 39 -4.86 -16.90 -8.02
N GLU A 40 -4.53 -15.98 -7.10
CA GLU A 40 -3.16 -15.81 -6.63
C GLU A 40 -2.77 -16.90 -5.61
N ALA A 41 -1.53 -17.41 -5.73
CA ALA A 41 -0.95 -18.39 -4.80
C ALA A 41 -0.27 -17.71 -3.58
N THR A 42 -0.86 -16.61 -3.11
CA THR A 42 -0.38 -15.80 -1.99
C THR A 42 -1.57 -15.38 -1.13
N ALA A 43 -1.42 -15.45 0.20
CA ALA A 43 -2.37 -14.84 1.10
C ALA A 43 -1.87 -13.48 1.58
N GLY A 44 -2.73 -12.47 1.52
CA GLY A 44 -2.49 -11.19 2.14
C GLY A 44 -2.93 -11.19 3.61
N ALA A 45 -2.17 -10.48 4.44
CA ALA A 45 -2.39 -10.43 5.88
C ALA A 45 -3.67 -9.67 6.23
N PHE A 46 -4.03 -8.63 5.49
CA PHE A 46 -5.20 -7.81 5.78
C PHE A 46 -6.51 -8.56 5.54
N GLU A 47 -6.62 -9.25 4.39
CA GLU A 47 -7.78 -10.07 4.02
C GLU A 47 -7.92 -11.27 4.95
N THR A 48 -6.79 -11.91 5.26
CA THR A 48 -6.72 -13.04 6.20
C THR A 48 -7.13 -12.59 7.61
N ALA A 49 -6.68 -11.42 8.06
CA ALA A 49 -7.07 -10.85 9.35
C ALA A 49 -8.55 -10.51 9.41
N LEU A 50 -9.11 -9.85 8.38
CA LEU A 50 -10.54 -9.56 8.30
C LEU A 50 -11.39 -10.83 8.31
N ALA A 51 -10.97 -11.87 7.58
CA ALA A 51 -11.71 -13.13 7.51
C ALA A 51 -11.63 -13.88 8.85
N ALA A 52 -10.45 -13.97 9.45
CA ALA A 52 -10.28 -14.54 10.78
C ALA A 52 -11.14 -13.80 11.82
N GLU A 53 -11.09 -12.47 11.79
CA GLU A 53 -11.86 -11.62 12.68
C GLU A 53 -13.37 -11.81 12.51
N ALA A 54 -13.87 -11.85 11.27
CA ALA A 54 -15.28 -12.12 10.98
C ALA A 54 -15.72 -13.50 11.48
N LEU A 55 -14.89 -14.53 11.28
CA LEU A 55 -15.18 -15.90 11.74
C LEU A 55 -15.09 -16.06 13.26
N THR A 56 -14.43 -15.12 13.95
CA THR A 56 -14.48 -15.03 15.43
C THR A 56 -15.67 -14.21 15.94
N HIS A 57 -16.62 -13.83 15.09
CA HIS A 57 -17.90 -13.32 15.55
C HIS A 57 -18.72 -14.46 16.20
N PRO A 58 -19.37 -14.26 17.36
CA PRO A 58 -20.12 -15.33 18.04
C PRO A 58 -21.16 -16.03 17.16
N ALA A 59 -21.80 -15.29 16.25
CA ALA A 59 -22.78 -15.84 15.29
C ALA A 59 -22.16 -16.77 14.22
N LEU A 60 -20.85 -16.68 13.96
CA LEU A 60 -20.13 -17.48 12.95
C LEU A 60 -19.14 -18.48 13.54
N ALA A 61 -18.71 -18.28 14.80
CA ALA A 61 -17.67 -19.07 15.45
C ALA A 61 -17.93 -20.58 15.45
N ARG A 62 -19.21 -20.98 15.43
CA ARG A 62 -19.62 -22.39 15.41
C ARG A 62 -19.73 -22.98 14.00
N THR A 63 -19.80 -22.14 12.97
CA THR A 63 -20.05 -22.58 11.59
C THR A 63 -18.82 -23.23 10.98
N GLU A 64 -17.64 -22.61 11.14
CA GLU A 64 -16.37 -23.09 10.58
C GLU A 64 -15.17 -22.81 11.53
N PRO A 65 -15.13 -23.42 12.73
CA PRO A 65 -14.08 -23.16 13.73
C PRO A 65 -12.67 -23.56 13.25
N ALA A 66 -12.59 -24.59 12.38
CA ALA A 66 -11.34 -25.05 11.78
C ALA A 66 -10.76 -24.02 10.80
N LEU A 67 -11.60 -23.37 9.99
CA LEU A 67 -11.16 -22.31 9.09
C LEU A 67 -10.64 -21.10 9.90
N ALA A 68 -11.39 -20.67 10.91
CA ALA A 68 -10.98 -19.57 11.79
C ALA A 68 -9.60 -19.84 12.42
N GLY A 69 -9.39 -21.06 12.92
CA GLY A 69 -8.09 -21.48 13.46
C GLY A 69 -6.99 -21.47 12.42
N ALA A 70 -7.23 -22.03 11.24
CA ALA A 70 -6.24 -22.09 10.17
C ALA A 70 -5.83 -20.69 9.66
N LEU A 71 -6.76 -19.73 9.59
CA LEU A 71 -6.46 -18.35 9.23
C LEU A 71 -5.64 -17.63 10.32
N VAL A 72 -5.94 -17.84 11.60
CA VAL A 72 -5.12 -17.29 12.70
C VAL A 72 -3.72 -17.89 12.72
N GLU A 73 -3.60 -19.20 12.47
CA GLU A 73 -2.32 -19.89 12.32
C GLU A 73 -1.52 -19.36 11.10
N CYS A 74 -2.20 -19.01 10.01
CA CYS A 74 -1.60 -18.35 8.86
C CYS A 74 -1.05 -16.95 9.23
N LEU A 75 -1.81 -16.14 9.98
CA LEU A 75 -1.32 -14.85 10.50
C LEU A 75 -0.12 -15.00 11.43
N ARG A 76 -0.10 -16.04 12.27
CA ARG A 76 1.06 -16.34 13.12
C ARG A 76 2.28 -16.72 12.29
N ALA A 77 2.10 -17.53 11.25
CA ALA A 77 3.17 -17.87 10.30
C ALA A 77 3.70 -16.63 9.58
N MET A 78 2.81 -15.73 9.15
CA MET A 78 3.16 -14.41 8.60
C MET A 78 3.96 -13.55 9.60
N ALA A 79 3.87 -13.79 10.91
CA ALA A 79 4.61 -13.05 11.94
C ALA A 79 5.84 -13.80 12.48
N ALA A 80 6.25 -14.93 11.89
CA ALA A 80 7.33 -15.77 12.41
C ALA A 80 8.69 -15.04 12.53
N GLY A 81 8.89 -13.95 11.78
CA GLY A 81 10.08 -13.08 11.86
C GLY A 81 10.02 -11.99 12.93
N GLY A 82 9.00 -12.01 13.80
CA GLY A 82 8.79 -11.01 14.86
C GLY A 82 7.72 -9.97 14.51
N THR A 83 7.62 -9.58 13.24
CA THR A 83 6.63 -8.60 12.74
C THR A 83 5.72 -9.24 11.70
N LEU A 84 4.43 -8.87 11.72
CA LEU A 84 3.45 -9.34 10.74
C LEU A 84 3.75 -8.81 9.33
N VAL A 85 4.10 -9.72 8.43
CA VAL A 85 4.39 -9.41 7.03
C VAL A 85 3.11 -9.22 6.21
N ARG A 86 3.19 -8.43 5.13
CA ARG A 86 2.02 -8.10 4.30
C ARG A 86 1.40 -9.32 3.59
N ALA A 87 2.20 -10.28 3.15
CA ALA A 87 1.71 -11.49 2.49
C ALA A 87 2.72 -12.65 2.59
N ILE A 88 2.24 -13.89 2.51
CA ILE A 88 3.08 -15.09 2.33
C ILE A 88 2.61 -15.91 1.13
N GLY A 89 3.52 -16.70 0.56
CA GLY A 89 3.25 -17.63 -0.53
C GLY A 89 4.17 -17.42 -1.74
N LYS A 90 3.80 -18.01 -2.88
CA LYS A 90 4.59 -17.89 -4.12
C LYS A 90 4.32 -16.52 -4.74
N LEU A 91 5.18 -15.56 -4.44
CA LEU A 91 5.10 -14.19 -4.94
C LEU A 91 5.15 -14.19 -6.47
N PRO A 92 4.04 -13.89 -7.16
CA PRO A 92 4.05 -13.91 -8.61
C PRO A 92 4.68 -12.61 -9.11
N LEU A 93 5.59 -12.74 -10.08
CA LEU A 93 5.93 -11.65 -10.99
C LEU A 93 4.94 -11.75 -12.15
N VAL A 94 3.92 -10.91 -12.12
CA VAL A 94 2.84 -10.88 -13.11
C VAL A 94 3.13 -9.77 -14.10
N VAL A 95 3.16 -10.11 -15.39
CA VAL A 95 3.19 -9.12 -16.47
C VAL A 95 1.78 -8.98 -17.00
N VAL A 96 1.10 -7.92 -16.56
CA VAL A 96 -0.26 -7.58 -17.02
C VAL A 96 -0.20 -7.05 -18.45
N SER A 97 0.82 -6.24 -18.75
CA SER A 97 1.12 -5.73 -20.08
C SER A 97 2.63 -5.61 -20.27
N ASP A 98 3.14 -6.17 -21.37
CA ASP A 98 4.53 -6.00 -21.85
C ASP A 98 4.65 -5.05 -23.04
N ASP A 99 3.57 -4.37 -23.41
CA ASP A 99 3.61 -3.30 -24.39
C ASP A 99 4.50 -2.15 -23.86
N PRO A 100 5.61 -1.79 -24.53
CA PRO A 100 6.47 -0.71 -24.09
C PRO A 100 5.79 0.65 -23.94
N GLU A 101 4.67 0.90 -24.63
CA GLU A 101 3.90 2.15 -24.51
C GLU A 101 2.94 2.14 -23.31
N ARG A 102 2.62 0.95 -22.80
CA ARG A 102 1.59 0.71 -21.79
C ARG A 102 2.00 -0.42 -20.85
N LEU A 103 3.17 -0.30 -20.26
CA LEU A 103 3.73 -1.33 -19.39
C LEU A 103 2.91 -1.46 -18.10
N ASP A 104 2.70 -2.69 -17.63
CA ASP A 104 2.16 -2.99 -16.29
C ASP A 104 2.73 -4.33 -15.80
N ILE A 105 3.63 -4.25 -14.83
CA ILE A 105 4.29 -5.39 -14.19
C ILE A 105 4.07 -5.29 -12.69
N ARG A 106 3.67 -6.39 -12.08
CA ARG A 106 3.34 -6.47 -10.66
C ARG A 106 4.17 -7.54 -9.99
N THR A 107 4.76 -7.16 -8.86
CA THR A 107 5.36 -8.07 -7.89
C THR A 107 4.41 -8.19 -6.70
N ALA A 108 4.81 -8.95 -5.67
CA ALA A 108 4.02 -8.97 -4.43
C ALA A 108 3.97 -7.61 -3.71
N THR A 109 4.99 -6.77 -3.89
CA THR A 109 5.18 -5.54 -3.10
C THR A 109 5.01 -4.28 -3.93
N HIS A 110 5.23 -4.35 -5.24
CA HIS A 110 5.28 -3.20 -6.12
C HIS A 110 4.53 -3.39 -7.43
N GLU A 111 4.09 -2.27 -7.98
CA GLU A 111 3.61 -2.12 -9.35
C GLU A 111 4.61 -1.24 -10.11
N PHE A 112 4.95 -1.67 -11.32
CA PHE A 112 5.81 -0.97 -12.25
C PHE A 112 5.04 -0.73 -13.54
N PHE A 113 4.82 0.52 -13.90
CA PHE A 113 3.98 0.87 -15.04
C PHE A 113 4.47 2.15 -15.72
N GLY A 114 4.09 2.38 -16.98
CA GLY A 114 4.46 3.60 -17.70
C GLY A 114 4.63 3.40 -19.19
N ASN A 115 5.32 4.36 -19.82
CA ASN A 115 5.64 4.37 -21.23
C ASN A 115 7.16 4.42 -21.40
N LEU A 116 7.75 3.26 -21.68
CA LEU A 116 9.19 3.10 -21.87
C LEU A 116 9.69 3.79 -23.14
N ARG A 117 8.82 4.04 -24.14
CA ARG A 117 9.17 4.82 -25.34
C ARG A 117 9.26 6.32 -25.08
N GLU A 118 8.67 6.80 -24.00
CA GLU A 118 8.80 8.17 -23.50
C GLU A 118 9.82 8.25 -22.34
N GLY A 119 10.50 7.13 -22.03
CA GLY A 119 11.47 7.06 -20.95
C GLY A 119 10.86 7.14 -19.55
N VAL A 120 9.58 6.77 -19.42
CA VAL A 120 8.82 6.89 -18.18
C VAL A 120 8.58 5.51 -17.57
N LEU A 121 9.09 5.30 -16.35
CA LEU A 121 8.78 4.15 -15.52
C LEU A 121 8.37 4.60 -14.12
N HIS A 122 7.15 4.30 -13.71
CA HIS A 122 6.67 4.52 -12.35
C HIS A 122 6.93 3.29 -11.49
N GLN A 123 7.35 3.51 -10.24
CA GLN A 123 7.39 2.52 -9.17
C GLN A 123 6.39 2.93 -8.09
N ARG A 124 5.47 2.03 -7.75
CA ARG A 124 4.48 2.24 -6.68
C ARG A 124 4.41 1.02 -5.77
N MET A 125 4.29 1.26 -4.46
CA MET A 125 3.97 0.20 -3.50
C MET A 125 2.53 -0.30 -3.76
N ARG A 126 2.31 -1.61 -3.76
CA ARG A 126 0.93 -2.14 -3.89
C ARG A 126 0.06 -1.58 -2.76
N ASP A 127 -1.15 -1.14 -3.13
CA ASP A 127 -2.16 -0.49 -2.28
C ASP A 127 -1.85 0.94 -1.81
N ALA A 128 -0.70 1.52 -2.21
CA ALA A 128 -0.45 2.94 -1.96
C ALA A 128 -1.33 3.82 -2.88
N THR A 129 -1.93 4.86 -2.31
CA THR A 129 -2.66 5.88 -3.06
C THR A 129 -1.70 6.88 -3.71
N GLY A 130 -1.90 7.20 -4.98
CA GLY A 130 -1.10 8.17 -5.73
C GLY A 130 -0.29 7.59 -6.89
N PRO A 131 0.48 8.43 -7.60
CA PRO A 131 1.20 8.05 -8.83
C PRO A 131 2.50 7.27 -8.62
N GLY A 132 2.97 7.12 -7.37
CA GLY A 132 4.27 6.51 -7.07
C GLY A 132 5.46 7.44 -7.39
N VAL A 133 6.65 6.88 -7.53
CA VAL A 133 7.86 7.60 -7.95
C VAL A 133 8.08 7.39 -9.45
N LYS A 134 8.27 8.47 -10.20
CA LYS A 134 8.62 8.42 -11.62
C LYS A 134 10.14 8.36 -11.78
N HIS A 135 10.62 7.31 -12.43
CA HIS A 135 11.99 7.20 -12.91
C HIS A 135 12.05 7.73 -14.34
N GLY A 136 12.72 8.87 -14.51
CA GLY A 136 12.84 9.63 -15.75
C GLY A 136 13.57 10.96 -15.48
N GLY A 137 13.69 11.81 -16.49
CA GLY A 137 14.47 13.05 -16.45
C GLY A 137 15.98 12.80 -16.58
N ALA A 138 16.35 11.76 -17.34
CA ALA A 138 17.72 11.38 -17.58
C ALA A 138 18.40 12.35 -18.56
N MET A 139 19.69 12.60 -18.34
CA MET A 139 20.48 13.46 -19.23
C MET A 139 21.86 12.88 -19.47
N ILE A 140 22.49 13.31 -20.56
CA ILE A 140 23.88 13.02 -20.88
C ILE A 140 24.64 14.32 -21.13
N GLU A 141 25.77 14.49 -20.44
CA GLU A 141 26.67 15.62 -20.65
C GLU A 141 27.97 15.14 -21.30
N PHE A 142 28.47 15.88 -22.29
CA PHE A 142 29.78 15.62 -22.88
C PHE A 142 30.31 16.85 -23.60
N ARG A 143 31.57 16.76 -24.03
CA ARG A 143 32.22 17.71 -24.94
C ARG A 143 32.60 17.05 -26.25
N LEU A 144 32.21 17.68 -27.35
CA LEU A 144 32.57 17.26 -28.70
C LEU A 144 33.03 18.49 -29.49
N TRP A 145 34.16 18.37 -30.19
CA TRP A 145 34.76 19.45 -30.98
C TRP A 145 34.91 20.79 -30.22
N GLY A 146 35.24 20.71 -28.93
CA GLY A 146 35.43 21.87 -28.06
C GLY A 146 34.13 22.50 -27.52
N ARG A 147 32.95 21.99 -27.89
CA ARG A 147 31.64 22.46 -27.41
C ARG A 147 31.09 21.53 -26.35
N ALA A 148 30.38 22.09 -25.36
CA ALA A 148 29.64 21.32 -24.37
C ALA A 148 28.23 21.02 -24.87
N HIS A 149 27.76 19.81 -24.56
CA HIS A 149 26.43 19.33 -24.86
C HIS A 149 25.81 18.78 -23.57
N CYS A 150 24.54 19.07 -23.37
CA CYS A 150 23.68 18.43 -22.38
C CYS A 150 22.41 18.06 -23.14
N LEU A 151 22.14 16.78 -23.29
CA LEU A 151 21.02 16.27 -24.08
C LEU A 151 20.09 15.46 -23.18
N ASP A 152 18.79 15.66 -23.39
CA ASP A 152 17.73 14.85 -22.83
C ASP A 152 17.76 13.46 -23.50
N VAL A 153 17.70 12.41 -22.70
CA VAL A 153 17.80 11.02 -23.20
C VAL A 153 16.48 10.55 -23.76
N GLU A 154 15.38 11.07 -23.22
CA GLU A 154 14.01 10.68 -23.50
C GLU A 154 13.56 11.14 -24.89
N ASP A 155 14.06 12.29 -25.36
CA ASP A 155 13.82 12.80 -26.72
C ASP A 155 14.45 11.95 -27.83
N ALA A 156 15.35 11.02 -27.46
CA ALA A 156 16.21 10.31 -28.39
C ALA A 156 15.98 8.79 -28.42
N ILE A 157 14.89 8.30 -27.82
CA ILE A 157 14.60 6.86 -27.71
C ILE A 157 14.29 6.27 -29.08
N VAL A 158 15.04 5.24 -29.47
CA VAL A 158 14.88 4.53 -30.75
C VAL A 158 14.44 3.08 -30.56
N GLU A 159 14.66 2.51 -29.38
CA GLU A 159 14.29 1.13 -29.05
C GLU A 159 13.75 1.05 -27.63
N ALA A 160 12.68 0.26 -27.45
CA ALA A 160 12.13 -0.10 -26.16
C ALA A 160 11.71 -1.58 -26.22
N ARG A 161 12.12 -2.37 -25.23
CA ARG A 161 11.94 -3.82 -25.21
C ARG A 161 11.64 -4.31 -23.79
N VAL A 162 10.81 -5.36 -23.73
CA VAL A 162 10.50 -6.09 -22.50
C VAL A 162 10.92 -7.55 -22.68
N ASP A 163 11.84 -8.01 -21.84
CA ASP A 163 12.32 -9.39 -21.82
C ASP A 163 11.86 -10.12 -20.56
N ARG A 164 11.28 -11.30 -20.75
CA ARG A 164 10.77 -12.14 -19.65
C ARG A 164 11.68 -13.34 -19.41
N ALA A 165 12.03 -13.56 -18.16
CA ALA A 165 12.71 -14.76 -17.69
C ALA A 165 12.03 -15.29 -16.41
N PRO A 166 12.26 -16.55 -16.00
CA PRO A 166 11.71 -17.07 -14.76
C PRO A 166 12.09 -16.19 -13.55
N GLY A 167 11.09 -15.53 -12.96
CA GLY A 167 11.27 -14.66 -11.78
C GLY A 167 11.93 -13.30 -12.05
N LEU A 168 12.12 -12.92 -13.31
CA LEU A 168 12.77 -11.67 -13.71
C LEU A 168 12.07 -11.08 -14.95
N VAL A 169 11.81 -9.78 -14.92
CA VAL A 169 11.49 -9.00 -16.12
C VAL A 169 12.57 -7.95 -16.28
N ARG A 170 13.09 -7.83 -17.51
CA ARG A 170 14.07 -6.83 -17.88
C ARG A 170 13.43 -5.87 -18.88
N LEU A 171 13.50 -4.58 -18.57
CA LEU A 171 13.07 -3.51 -19.48
C LEU A 171 14.31 -2.87 -20.05
N THR A 172 14.38 -2.71 -21.36
CA THR A 172 15.51 -2.06 -22.02
C THR A 172 15.01 -0.91 -22.89
N GLN A 173 15.66 0.23 -22.74
CA GLN A 173 15.45 1.43 -23.54
C GLN A 173 16.80 1.83 -24.15
N VAL A 174 16.84 2.12 -25.44
CA VAL A 174 18.05 2.59 -26.12
C VAL A 174 17.76 3.93 -26.79
N SER A 175 18.59 4.91 -26.48
CA SER A 175 18.56 6.25 -27.08
C SER A 175 19.75 6.46 -28.01
N ALA A 176 19.50 7.03 -29.19
CA ALA A 176 20.53 7.41 -30.16
C ALA A 176 20.96 8.86 -29.91
N ILE A 177 22.13 9.07 -29.32
CA ILE A 177 22.58 10.39 -28.91
C ILE A 177 23.18 11.11 -30.11
N VAL A 178 22.53 12.18 -30.56
CA VAL A 178 22.95 12.96 -31.74
C VAL A 178 23.36 14.37 -31.32
N ALA A 179 24.57 14.79 -31.73
CA ALA A 179 25.04 16.16 -31.53
C ALA A 179 24.91 16.99 -32.82
N PRO A 180 24.61 18.30 -32.72
CA PRO A 180 24.69 19.21 -33.85
C PRO A 180 26.08 19.20 -34.50
N GLY A 181 26.15 19.26 -35.83
CA GLY A 181 27.41 19.24 -36.57
C GLY A 181 28.31 20.45 -36.32
N ARG A 182 29.60 20.29 -36.64
CA ARG A 182 30.58 21.39 -36.56
C ARG A 182 30.22 22.47 -37.59
N PHE A 183 30.18 23.74 -37.16
CA PHE A 183 29.91 24.91 -38.02
C PHE A 183 28.63 24.81 -38.89
N GLY A 184 27.55 24.23 -38.35
CA GLY A 184 26.29 24.09 -39.09
C GLY A 184 26.24 22.89 -40.03
N GLY A 185 27.23 21.98 -39.94
CA GLY A 185 27.18 20.69 -40.62
C GLY A 185 26.05 19.78 -40.12
N ALA A 186 25.82 18.68 -40.84
CA ALA A 186 24.78 17.71 -40.50
C ALA A 186 24.94 17.17 -39.06
N PRO A 187 23.83 16.90 -38.34
CA PRO A 187 23.86 16.22 -37.05
C PRO A 187 24.61 14.89 -37.15
N ARG A 188 25.38 14.54 -36.12
CA ARG A 188 26.17 13.30 -36.06
C ARG A 188 25.81 12.49 -34.83
N GLU A 189 25.56 11.19 -35.02
CA GLU A 189 25.43 10.24 -33.91
C GLU A 189 26.75 10.16 -33.15
N VAL A 190 26.68 10.44 -31.85
CA VAL A 190 27.79 10.44 -30.90
C VAL A 190 27.95 9.06 -30.28
N GLY A 191 26.85 8.34 -30.09
CA GLY A 191 26.81 7.02 -29.49
C GLY A 191 25.40 6.62 -29.08
N ARG A 192 25.30 5.48 -28.43
CA ARG A 192 24.05 4.93 -27.93
C ARG A 192 24.08 4.85 -26.41
N LEU A 193 22.98 5.26 -25.79
CA LEU A 193 22.77 5.14 -24.35
C LEU A 193 21.70 4.09 -24.11
N SER A 194 22.00 3.08 -23.30
CA SER A 194 21.05 2.02 -22.93
C SER A 194 20.72 2.11 -21.45
N TYR A 195 19.43 2.14 -21.15
CA TYR A 195 18.86 1.95 -19.81
C TYR A 195 18.33 0.52 -19.72
N THR A 196 18.73 -0.18 -18.67
CA THR A 196 18.23 -1.51 -18.33
C THR A 196 17.65 -1.49 -16.92
N TYR A 197 16.38 -1.84 -16.80
CA TYR A 197 15.68 -1.99 -15.54
C TYR A 197 15.45 -3.47 -15.24
N GLU A 198 15.85 -3.95 -14.07
CA GLU A 198 15.62 -5.33 -13.62
C GLU A 198 14.59 -5.38 -12.49
N ILE A 199 13.48 -6.08 -12.73
CA ILE A 199 12.38 -6.30 -11.78
C ILE A 199 12.36 -7.78 -11.42
N ARG A 200 12.54 -8.10 -10.14
CA ARG A 200 12.65 -9.48 -9.65
C ARG A 200 11.47 -9.86 -8.76
N ALA A 201 10.95 -11.06 -8.91
CA ALA A 201 9.81 -11.54 -8.12
C ALA A 201 10.06 -11.48 -6.60
N ALA A 202 11.29 -11.77 -6.18
CA ALA A 202 11.70 -11.87 -4.79
C ALA A 202 12.28 -10.56 -4.20
N SER A 203 12.24 -9.44 -4.93
CA SER A 203 12.85 -8.19 -4.50
C SER A 203 11.96 -6.99 -4.85
N GLY A 204 11.83 -6.02 -3.94
CA GLY A 204 11.26 -4.72 -4.28
C GLY A 204 12.30 -3.72 -4.80
N TRP A 205 13.57 -4.11 -4.88
CA TRP A 205 14.61 -3.29 -5.50
C TRP A 205 14.44 -3.30 -7.02
N LEU A 206 14.39 -2.11 -7.58
CA LEU A 206 14.55 -1.86 -9.01
C LEU A 206 16.05 -1.74 -9.30
N GLY A 207 16.61 -2.73 -10.01
CA GLY A 207 17.96 -2.61 -10.53
C GLY A 207 17.97 -1.70 -11.74
N VAL A 208 18.86 -0.71 -11.78
CA VAL A 208 19.02 0.23 -12.89
C VAL A 208 20.46 0.16 -13.39
N THR A 209 20.65 -0.13 -14.66
CA THR A 209 21.96 -0.08 -15.31
C THR A 209 21.89 0.86 -16.50
N VAL A 210 22.82 1.81 -16.56
CA VAL A 210 22.93 2.77 -17.65
C VAL A 210 24.28 2.60 -18.32
N ARG A 211 24.30 2.39 -19.63
CA ARG A 211 25.54 2.19 -20.38
C ARG A 211 25.57 3.04 -21.62
N PHE A 212 26.62 3.85 -21.75
CA PHE A 212 26.90 4.62 -22.96
C PHE A 212 28.00 3.96 -23.79
N GLU A 213 27.74 3.80 -25.08
CA GLU A 213 28.67 3.27 -26.08
C GLU A 213 28.90 4.32 -27.17
N PRO A 214 30.13 4.85 -27.33
CA PRO A 214 30.43 5.79 -28.41
C PRO A 214 30.22 5.19 -29.79
N ALA A 215 29.77 6.03 -30.72
CA ALA A 215 29.72 5.67 -32.13
C ALA A 215 31.16 5.49 -32.68
N PRO A 216 31.36 4.61 -33.68
CA PRO A 216 32.67 4.41 -34.29
C PRO A 216 33.34 5.72 -34.73
N GLY A 217 34.59 5.93 -34.31
CA GLY A 217 35.36 7.13 -34.66
C GLY A 217 34.89 8.42 -33.98
N VAL A 218 34.08 8.33 -32.92
CA VAL A 218 33.71 9.46 -32.05
C VAL A 218 34.31 9.24 -30.66
N ALA A 219 34.97 10.28 -30.13
CA ALA A 219 35.55 10.29 -28.79
C ALA A 219 34.99 11.47 -27.99
N PRO A 220 33.81 11.31 -27.35
CA PRO A 220 33.26 12.36 -26.49
C PRO A 220 34.17 12.54 -25.27
N ARG A 221 34.48 13.79 -24.92
CA ARG A 221 35.30 14.12 -23.74
C ARG A 221 34.42 14.55 -22.59
N ARG A 222 34.88 14.35 -21.35
CA ARG A 222 34.14 14.74 -20.13
C ARG A 222 32.70 14.20 -20.13
N LEU A 223 32.54 12.95 -20.55
CA LEU A 223 31.28 12.25 -20.55
C LEU A 223 30.76 12.10 -19.11
N ARG A 224 29.51 12.48 -18.88
CA ARG A 224 28.81 12.27 -17.61
C ARG A 224 27.40 11.79 -17.90
N LEU A 225 26.96 10.82 -17.11
CA LEU A 225 25.60 10.31 -17.16
C LEU A 225 24.82 10.88 -15.99
N ILE A 226 23.60 11.30 -16.22
CA ILE A 226 22.73 11.83 -15.19
C ILE A 226 21.50 10.93 -15.11
N THR A 227 21.30 10.35 -13.93
CA THR A 227 20.12 9.57 -13.60
C THR A 227 19.22 10.40 -12.68
N ALA A 228 17.92 10.17 -12.75
CA ALA A 228 16.97 10.96 -11.99
C ALA A 228 15.74 10.18 -11.51
N CYS A 229 15.08 10.78 -10.52
CA CYS A 229 13.69 10.57 -10.17
C CYS A 229 12.97 11.91 -10.29
N ASP A 230 12.04 11.99 -11.23
CA ASP A 230 11.28 13.20 -11.60
C ASP A 230 9.86 13.13 -11.00
N GLY A 231 9.13 14.24 -11.00
CA GLY A 231 7.73 14.27 -10.55
C GLY A 231 7.52 13.77 -9.12
N ILE A 232 8.54 13.89 -8.25
CA ILE A 232 8.48 13.40 -6.86
C ILE A 232 7.36 14.11 -6.08
N SER A 233 7.03 15.34 -6.49
CA SER A 233 5.96 16.16 -5.91
C SER A 233 4.56 15.88 -6.47
N ASP A 234 4.39 14.92 -7.38
CA ASP A 234 3.08 14.64 -8.01
C ASP A 234 2.15 13.84 -7.07
N GLY A 235 2.67 13.38 -5.92
CA GLY A 235 1.93 12.78 -4.83
C GLY A 235 2.20 13.48 -3.49
N GLU A 236 2.14 12.72 -2.39
CA GLU A 236 2.52 13.25 -1.07
C GLU A 236 3.99 13.68 -1.03
N SER A 237 4.26 14.85 -0.44
CA SER A 237 5.56 15.51 -0.49
C SER A 237 6.64 14.80 0.32
N PHE A 238 7.77 14.52 -0.32
CA PHE A 238 9.00 14.16 0.39
C PHE A 238 9.65 15.43 0.93
N THR A 239 9.74 15.55 2.25
CA THR A 239 10.19 16.78 2.95
C THR A 239 11.47 16.59 3.74
N GLU A 240 11.99 15.37 3.79
CA GLU A 240 13.26 15.05 4.44
C GLU A 240 14.21 14.37 3.46
N ALA A 241 15.50 14.66 3.59
CA ALA A 241 16.56 14.01 2.84
C ALA A 241 17.70 13.56 3.75
N ALA A 242 18.36 12.47 3.38
CA ALA A 242 19.58 12.01 4.03
C ALA A 242 20.57 11.43 3.02
N VAL A 243 21.86 11.58 3.32
CA VAL A 243 22.99 11.03 2.58
C VAL A 243 23.77 10.12 3.53
N ASP A 244 23.92 8.85 3.18
CA ASP A 244 24.59 7.84 4.02
C ASP A 244 24.07 7.80 5.46
N GLY A 245 22.76 8.07 5.62
CA GLY A 245 22.07 8.14 6.91
C GLY A 245 22.15 9.48 7.64
N ALA A 246 23.01 10.40 7.20
CA ALA A 246 23.10 11.75 7.76
C ALA A 246 22.03 12.66 7.16
N PRO A 247 21.21 13.35 7.98
CA PRO A 247 20.17 14.24 7.47
C PRO A 247 20.77 15.46 6.75
N VAL A 248 20.11 15.88 5.68
CA VAL A 248 20.48 17.08 4.91
C VAL A 248 19.35 18.11 5.01
N PRO A 249 19.63 19.36 5.42
CA PRO A 249 18.61 20.40 5.49
C PRO A 249 18.11 20.77 4.10
N LEU A 250 16.80 20.82 3.93
CA LEU A 250 16.16 21.21 2.68
C LEU A 250 15.77 22.68 2.72
N ALA A 251 16.19 23.43 1.70
CA ALA A 251 15.76 24.79 1.44
C ALA A 251 15.17 24.87 0.03
N ALA A 252 14.19 25.75 -0.18
CA ALA A 252 13.60 25.96 -1.50
C ALA A 252 14.67 26.30 -2.55
N GLY A 253 14.52 25.74 -3.74
CA GLY A 253 15.48 25.85 -4.83
C GLY A 253 16.31 24.57 -5.02
N MET A 254 17.54 24.72 -5.52
CA MET A 254 18.43 23.59 -5.79
C MET A 254 19.35 23.35 -4.58
N VAL A 255 19.22 22.19 -3.94
CA VAL A 255 20.03 21.76 -2.81
C VAL A 255 21.07 20.75 -3.29
N THR A 256 22.34 20.99 -2.98
CA THR A 256 23.38 19.97 -3.14
C THR A 256 23.31 19.03 -1.94
N LEU A 257 22.94 17.77 -2.18
CA LEU A 257 22.87 16.75 -1.13
C LEU A 257 24.27 16.26 -0.77
N CYS A 258 25.10 16.01 -1.77
CA CYS A 258 26.50 15.63 -1.58
C CYS A 258 27.37 16.03 -2.78
N GLU A 259 28.66 16.20 -2.50
CA GLU A 259 29.74 16.24 -3.50
C GLU A 259 30.66 15.06 -3.26
N GLY A 260 30.97 14.30 -4.31
CA GLY A 260 31.74 13.08 -4.24
C GLY A 260 30.89 11.82 -4.07
N THR A 261 31.57 10.73 -3.72
CA THR A 261 31.00 9.39 -3.65
C THR A 261 29.99 9.27 -2.51
N VAL A 262 28.86 8.64 -2.78
CA VAL A 262 27.79 8.37 -1.81
C VAL A 262 27.42 6.90 -1.88
N ALA A 263 27.09 6.28 -0.75
CA ALA A 263 26.61 4.90 -0.71
C ALA A 263 25.07 4.82 -0.82
N ALA A 264 24.36 5.79 -0.25
CA ALA A 264 22.91 5.92 -0.36
C ALA A 264 22.41 7.37 -0.28
N VAL A 265 21.43 7.70 -1.13
CA VAL A 265 20.60 8.90 -1.00
C VAL A 265 19.19 8.48 -0.61
N THR A 266 18.63 9.11 0.42
CA THR A 266 17.30 8.79 0.94
C THR A 266 16.43 10.03 0.96
N LEU A 267 15.19 9.90 0.49
CA LEU A 267 14.13 10.88 0.70
C LEU A 267 13.03 10.27 1.56
N ARG A 268 12.39 11.05 2.44
CA ARG A 268 11.25 10.61 3.26
C ARG A 268 10.11 11.61 3.21
N GLN A 269 8.89 11.09 3.14
CA GLN A 269 7.67 11.85 3.40
C GLN A 269 7.52 12.07 4.91
N ALA A 270 6.91 13.19 5.28
CA ALA A 270 6.59 13.47 6.67
C ALA A 270 5.47 12.55 7.18
N GLY A 271 5.54 12.18 8.47
CA GLY A 271 4.48 11.45 9.15
C GLY A 271 4.63 9.93 9.12
N ALA A 272 3.87 9.26 10.01
CA ALA A 272 4.03 7.84 10.31
C ALA A 272 3.39 6.86 9.33
N ALA A 273 2.93 7.35 8.18
CA ALA A 273 2.55 6.51 7.04
C ALA A 273 3.36 6.91 5.79
N GLY A 274 4.40 7.71 5.96
CA GLY A 274 5.20 8.24 4.87
C GLY A 274 5.99 7.16 4.14
N LEU A 275 6.22 7.39 2.86
CA LEU A 275 7.12 6.59 2.06
C LEU A 275 8.56 7.09 2.20
N ARG A 276 9.48 6.15 2.01
CA ARG A 276 10.91 6.37 1.89
C ARG A 276 11.37 5.90 0.52
N LEU A 277 12.02 6.79 -0.21
CA LEU A 277 12.72 6.48 -1.45
C LEU A 277 14.21 6.39 -1.15
N GLU A 278 14.83 5.27 -1.50
CA GLU A 278 16.25 5.00 -1.28
C GLU A 278 16.93 4.66 -2.62
N LEU A 279 17.97 5.42 -2.96
CA LEU A 279 18.81 5.21 -4.15
C LEU A 279 20.21 4.80 -3.70
N ARG A 280 20.71 3.68 -4.22
CA ARG A 280 22.03 3.12 -3.92
C ARG A 280 22.85 2.99 -5.20
N PRO A 281 23.68 3.97 -5.54
CA PRO A 281 24.61 3.84 -6.65
C PRO A 281 25.73 2.84 -6.31
N ALA A 282 26.30 2.19 -7.32
CA ALA A 282 27.52 1.42 -7.16
C ALA A 282 28.66 2.30 -6.64
N ALA A 283 29.51 1.75 -5.77
CA ALA A 283 30.58 2.50 -5.11
C ALA A 283 31.48 3.24 -6.12
N GLY A 284 31.74 4.53 -5.87
CA GLY A 284 32.62 5.34 -6.72
C GLY A 284 31.97 5.93 -7.99
N ALA A 285 30.69 5.67 -8.25
CA ALA A 285 30.04 6.11 -9.49
C ALA A 285 29.59 7.58 -9.48
N VAL A 286 29.15 8.09 -8.32
CA VAL A 286 28.53 9.43 -8.19
C VAL A 286 29.57 10.53 -7.93
N VAL A 287 29.41 11.62 -8.66
CA VAL A 287 30.19 12.86 -8.53
C VAL A 287 29.43 13.91 -7.73
N ASN A 288 28.12 14.03 -7.93
CA ASN A 288 27.26 14.83 -7.07
C ASN A 288 25.81 14.33 -7.09
N ALA A 289 25.10 14.61 -6.01
CA ALA A 289 23.66 14.44 -5.92
C ALA A 289 23.01 15.79 -5.61
N LYS A 290 21.95 16.11 -6.34
CA LYS A 290 21.20 17.37 -6.18
C LYS A 290 19.71 17.11 -6.11
N LEU A 291 19.03 17.93 -5.31
CA LEU A 291 17.60 17.88 -5.12
C LEU A 291 17.01 19.25 -5.42
N SER A 292 16.05 19.32 -6.34
CA SER A 292 15.19 20.48 -6.48
C SER A 292 14.05 20.39 -5.48
N VAL A 293 13.90 21.44 -4.68
CA VAL A 293 12.88 21.58 -3.63
C VAL A 293 12.00 22.77 -3.98
N ARG A 294 10.68 22.58 -3.95
CA ARG A 294 9.69 23.62 -4.20
C ARG A 294 9.60 24.62 -3.02
N PRO A 295 8.95 25.79 -3.21
CA PRO A 295 8.75 26.76 -2.12
C PRO A 295 8.01 26.22 -0.89
N ASP A 296 7.19 25.18 -1.07
CA ASP A 296 6.47 24.45 -0.01
C ASP A 296 7.33 23.36 0.68
N ALA A 297 8.65 23.37 0.47
CA ALA A 297 9.61 22.39 0.95
C ALA A 297 9.41 20.95 0.43
N ALA A 298 8.60 20.76 -0.62
CA ALA A 298 8.44 19.46 -1.26
C ALA A 298 9.58 19.18 -2.25
N ALA A 299 10.21 18.00 -2.14
CA ALA A 299 11.12 17.52 -3.18
C ALA A 299 10.38 17.34 -4.50
N HIS A 300 10.97 17.84 -5.58
CA HIS A 300 10.41 17.78 -6.93
C HIS A 300 11.24 16.89 -7.85
N TRP A 301 12.56 17.09 -7.88
CA TRP A 301 13.47 16.38 -8.76
C TRP A 301 14.75 15.97 -8.03
N LEU A 302 15.05 14.68 -7.99
CA LEU A 302 16.32 14.15 -7.47
C LEU A 302 17.21 13.72 -8.64
N VAL A 303 18.44 14.21 -8.65
CA VAL A 303 19.41 14.01 -9.72
C VAL A 303 20.72 13.46 -9.16
N LEU A 304 21.18 12.34 -9.71
CA LEU A 304 22.50 11.77 -9.44
C LEU A 304 23.35 11.90 -10.71
N ARG A 305 24.52 12.53 -10.59
CA ARG A 305 25.47 12.68 -11.68
C ARG A 305 26.62 11.71 -11.53
N HIS A 306 26.93 11.00 -12.60
CA HIS A 306 27.90 9.91 -12.62
C HIS A 306 29.05 10.13 -13.59
N GLY A 307 30.15 9.43 -13.30
CA GLY A 307 31.30 9.27 -14.19
C GLY A 307 32.47 10.19 -13.83
N PRO A 308 33.72 9.66 -13.76
CA PRO A 308 34.91 10.49 -13.60
C PRO A 308 35.13 11.38 -14.84
N GLU A 309 35.89 12.47 -14.71
CA GLU A 309 36.29 13.25 -15.88
C GLU A 309 37.09 12.39 -16.87
N GLY A 310 36.53 12.06 -18.03
CA GLY A 310 37.29 11.59 -19.20
C GLY A 310 37.24 10.10 -19.55
N ALA A 311 36.24 9.34 -19.11
CA ALA A 311 36.05 7.96 -19.59
C ALA A 311 35.44 7.93 -21.02
N ASP A 312 35.96 7.06 -21.89
CA ASP A 312 35.47 6.87 -23.25
C ASP A 312 34.13 6.11 -23.29
N ALA A 313 33.88 5.24 -22.33
CA ALA A 313 32.60 4.58 -22.09
C ALA A 313 32.28 4.64 -20.60
N VAL A 314 30.99 4.78 -20.27
CA VAL A 314 30.53 4.86 -18.88
C VAL A 314 29.43 3.85 -18.68
N THR A 315 29.59 3.02 -17.63
CA THR A 315 28.53 2.17 -17.12
C THR A 315 28.24 2.58 -15.68
N VAL A 316 26.96 2.81 -15.40
CA VAL A 316 26.43 3.14 -14.08
C VAL A 316 25.50 2.02 -13.66
N ALA A 317 25.57 1.63 -12.39
CA ALA A 317 24.61 0.72 -11.80
C ALA A 317 24.06 1.34 -10.51
N GLU A 318 22.76 1.22 -10.31
CA GLU A 318 22.04 1.67 -9.14
C GLU A 318 21.01 0.62 -8.72
N GLU A 319 20.68 0.61 -7.44
CA GLU A 319 19.46 -0.02 -6.94
C GLU A 319 18.55 1.06 -6.37
N ARG A 320 17.26 0.99 -6.68
CA ARG A 320 16.25 1.93 -6.18
C ARG A 320 15.15 1.18 -5.45
N LEU A 321 14.71 1.71 -4.33
CA LEU A 321 13.65 1.12 -3.53
C LEU A 321 12.72 2.21 -3.00
N LEU A 322 11.44 2.06 -3.29
CA LEU A 322 10.37 2.75 -2.59
C LEU A 322 9.85 1.82 -1.50
N LEU A 323 9.65 2.33 -0.29
CA LEU A 323 9.16 1.51 0.82
C LEU A 323 8.44 2.36 1.86
N ASP A 324 7.79 1.72 2.83
CA ASP A 324 7.27 2.40 4.01
C ASP A 324 8.43 2.88 4.91
N HIS A 325 8.40 4.14 5.35
CA HIS A 325 9.43 4.72 6.21
C HIS A 325 9.64 3.96 7.54
N GLU A 326 8.68 3.17 8.02
CA GLU A 326 8.80 2.38 9.26
C GLU A 326 9.75 1.18 9.16
N ILE A 327 10.19 0.79 7.95
CA ILE A 327 11.08 -0.37 7.76
C ILE A 327 12.53 0.06 8.02
N ALA A 328 13.11 -0.42 9.12
CA ALA A 328 14.46 -0.04 9.56
C ALA A 328 15.57 -0.56 8.62
N ASP A 329 15.55 -1.84 8.24
CA ASP A 329 16.56 -2.43 7.34
C ASP A 329 15.92 -3.16 6.14
N PRO A 330 15.99 -2.59 4.93
CA PRO A 330 15.45 -3.21 3.72
C PRO A 330 16.28 -4.42 3.23
N ARG A 331 17.50 -4.65 3.77
CA ARG A 331 18.34 -5.81 3.40
C ARG A 331 17.98 -7.07 4.16
N ALA A 332 17.60 -6.96 5.44
CA ALA A 332 17.11 -8.08 6.23
C ALA A 332 15.85 -8.75 5.63
N ASP A 333 15.13 -8.01 4.77
CA ASP A 333 13.88 -8.41 4.13
C ASP A 333 14.04 -8.88 2.65
N GLN A 334 15.29 -9.00 2.16
CA GLN A 334 15.63 -9.38 0.77
C GLN A 334 15.18 -10.78 0.32
N ARG A 335 14.57 -11.59 1.19
CA ARG A 335 13.94 -12.87 0.80
C ARG A 335 12.52 -12.70 0.24
N GLY A 336 12.13 -11.47 -0.13
CA GLY A 336 10.80 -11.14 -0.65
C GLY A 336 9.70 -11.29 0.41
N ARG A 337 10.06 -11.35 1.70
CA ARG A 337 9.09 -11.74 2.72
C ARG A 337 8.17 -10.60 3.14
N ALA A 338 8.53 -9.31 3.03
CA ALA A 338 7.69 -8.25 3.60
C ALA A 338 8.08 -6.78 3.30
N LEU A 339 8.32 -6.34 2.06
CA LEU A 339 8.53 -4.90 1.85
C LEU A 339 7.18 -4.18 2.04
N GLY A 340 6.90 -3.83 3.28
CA GLY A 340 5.66 -3.28 3.82
C GLY A 340 5.23 -3.99 5.12
N ARG A 341 5.05 -3.25 6.21
CA ARG A 341 4.29 -3.74 7.37
C ARG A 341 2.87 -4.07 6.90
N ALA A 342 2.30 -5.17 7.38
CA ALA A 342 0.90 -5.47 7.08
C ALA A 342 0.00 -4.31 7.55
N ARG A 343 -0.85 -3.80 6.67
CA ARG A 343 -2.02 -3.04 7.08
C ARG A 343 -2.92 -3.96 7.92
N GLY A 344 -3.53 -3.43 8.98
CA GLY A 344 -4.49 -4.19 9.78
C GLY A 344 -3.85 -5.13 10.80
N ARG A 345 -2.67 -4.79 11.32
CA ARG A 345 -2.10 -5.43 12.53
C ARG A 345 -3.07 -5.36 13.70
N GLY A 346 -3.80 -4.25 13.83
CA GLY A 346 -4.88 -4.13 14.81
C GLY A 346 -6.01 -5.14 14.57
N VAL A 347 -6.37 -5.39 13.31
CA VAL A 347 -7.40 -6.39 12.94
C VAL A 347 -6.91 -7.80 13.29
N ALA A 348 -5.65 -8.12 12.98
CA ALA A 348 -5.04 -9.40 13.34
C ALA A 348 -5.03 -9.60 14.86
N LEU A 349 -4.65 -8.57 15.63
CA LEU A 349 -4.70 -8.61 17.08
C LEU A 349 -6.14 -8.81 17.59
N LEU A 350 -7.14 -8.12 17.02
CA LEU A 350 -8.54 -8.30 17.38
C LEU A 350 -9.03 -9.73 17.09
N ALA A 351 -8.66 -10.31 15.95
CA ALA A 351 -9.02 -11.69 15.60
C ALA A 351 -8.47 -12.68 16.65
N VAL A 352 -7.20 -12.54 17.03
CA VAL A 352 -6.56 -13.37 18.06
C VAL A 352 -7.22 -13.16 19.42
N ALA A 353 -7.45 -11.90 19.82
CA ALA A 353 -8.11 -11.55 21.08
C ALA A 353 -9.52 -12.17 21.19
N ARG A 354 -10.32 -12.09 20.13
CA ARG A 354 -11.67 -12.69 20.11
C ARG A 354 -11.63 -14.21 20.10
N ARG A 355 -10.68 -14.83 19.41
CA ARG A 355 -10.50 -16.29 19.47
C ARG A 355 -10.17 -16.74 20.90
N LEU A 356 -9.32 -16.01 21.61
CA LEU A 356 -9.00 -16.27 23.01
C LEU A 356 -10.25 -16.12 23.90
N ALA A 357 -11.00 -15.02 23.75
CA ALA A 357 -12.24 -14.80 24.50
C ALA A 357 -13.29 -15.90 24.25
N LEU A 358 -13.52 -16.29 22.99
CA LEU A 358 -14.43 -17.39 22.64
C LEU A 358 -13.98 -18.74 23.21
N ALA A 359 -12.67 -18.97 23.34
CA ALA A 359 -12.11 -20.18 23.93
C ALA A 359 -12.26 -20.18 25.47
N GLU A 360 -12.27 -19.01 26.11
CA GLU A 360 -12.53 -18.84 27.54
C GLU A 360 -14.03 -19.02 27.85
N ASP A 361 -14.91 -18.52 26.98
CA ASP A 361 -16.36 -18.69 27.06
C ASP A 361 -16.84 -20.11 26.67
N GLY A 362 -15.92 -20.99 26.24
CA GLY A 362 -16.23 -22.37 25.82
C GLY A 362 -16.99 -22.48 24.49
N LEU A 363 -17.13 -21.39 23.74
CA LEU A 363 -17.85 -21.33 22.47
C LEU A 363 -17.06 -21.91 21.30
N ALA A 364 -15.72 -21.79 21.35
CA ALA A 364 -14.79 -22.37 20.39
C ALA A 364 -13.53 -22.84 21.14
N PRO A 365 -13.54 -24.04 21.75
CA PRO A 365 -12.44 -24.50 22.59
C PRO A 365 -11.14 -24.63 21.80
N VAL A 366 -10.04 -24.20 22.42
CA VAL A 366 -8.69 -24.22 21.85
C VAL A 366 -7.77 -25.01 22.80
N PRO A 367 -6.92 -25.93 22.31
CA PRO A 367 -5.96 -26.65 23.14
C PRO A 367 -5.02 -25.69 23.89
N GLU A 368 -4.62 -26.03 25.13
CA GLU A 368 -3.83 -25.12 25.96
C GLU A 368 -2.50 -24.69 25.34
N ALA A 369 -1.83 -25.59 24.60
CA ALA A 369 -0.61 -25.26 23.88
C ALA A 369 -0.84 -24.21 22.78
N GLU A 370 -1.94 -24.32 22.02
CA GLU A 370 -2.32 -23.32 21.01
C GLU A 370 -2.73 -22.01 21.70
N ARG A 371 -3.49 -22.08 22.80
CA ARG A 371 -3.87 -20.91 23.60
C ARG A 371 -2.65 -20.14 24.10
N ALA A 372 -1.63 -20.83 24.62
CA ALA A 372 -0.38 -20.21 25.04
C ALA A 372 0.35 -19.53 23.87
N ALA A 373 0.41 -20.18 22.70
CA ALA A 373 1.01 -19.61 21.50
C ALA A 373 0.24 -18.37 20.99
N LEU A 374 -1.10 -18.39 21.04
CA LEU A 374 -1.95 -17.26 20.69
C LEU A 374 -1.77 -16.08 21.64
N ARG A 375 -1.65 -16.32 22.95
CA ARG A 375 -1.33 -15.27 23.94
C ARG A 375 0.05 -14.65 23.68
N GLY A 376 1.06 -15.47 23.39
CA GLY A 376 2.39 -14.98 23.01
C GLY A 376 2.34 -14.12 21.76
N PHE A 377 1.63 -14.56 20.72
CA PHE A 377 1.48 -13.79 19.49
C PHE A 377 0.71 -12.48 19.70
N ALA A 378 -0.38 -12.49 20.47
CA ALA A 378 -1.13 -11.29 20.83
C ALA A 378 -0.25 -10.30 21.59
N ALA A 379 0.57 -10.76 22.54
CA ALA A 379 1.48 -9.92 23.30
C ALA A 379 2.53 -9.24 22.39
N THR A 380 3.09 -9.96 21.41
CA THR A 380 4.01 -9.39 20.42
C THR A 380 3.34 -8.29 19.61
N LEU A 381 2.18 -8.56 18.99
CA LEU A 381 1.44 -7.57 18.21
C LEU A 381 1.06 -6.34 19.06
N LEU A 382 0.62 -6.57 20.30
CA LEU A 382 0.26 -5.51 21.23
C LEU A 382 1.47 -4.63 21.58
N ALA A 383 2.63 -5.22 21.84
CA ALA A 383 3.87 -4.49 22.11
C ALA A 383 4.31 -3.65 20.90
N GLU A 384 4.29 -4.24 19.70
CA GLU A 384 4.63 -3.54 18.45
C GLU A 384 3.71 -2.34 18.19
N LEU A 385 2.39 -2.55 18.30
CA LEU A 385 1.41 -1.51 18.11
C LEU A 385 1.58 -0.39 19.15
N ARG A 386 1.79 -0.74 20.42
CA ARG A 386 2.02 0.25 21.50
C ARG A 386 3.31 1.03 21.34
N ALA A 387 4.36 0.42 20.78
CA ALA A 387 5.62 1.08 20.51
C ALA A 387 5.60 1.99 19.27
N THR A 388 4.54 1.92 18.44
CA THR A 388 4.42 2.70 17.20
C THR A 388 3.93 4.13 17.51
N PRO A 389 4.78 5.18 17.37
CA PRO A 389 4.50 6.53 17.88
C PRO A 389 3.29 7.23 17.23
N ALA A 390 2.90 6.81 16.03
CA ALA A 390 1.75 7.36 15.31
C ALA A 390 1.05 6.30 14.44
N LEU A 391 0.47 5.30 15.12
CA LEU A 391 -0.39 4.28 14.53
C LEU A 391 -1.38 4.86 13.51
N ALA A 392 -1.56 4.17 12.38
CA ALA A 392 -2.69 4.43 11.49
C ALA A 392 -4.02 4.32 12.26
N ALA A 393 -5.01 5.14 11.90
CA ALA A 393 -6.27 5.19 12.63
C ALA A 393 -7.04 3.86 12.59
N LEU A 394 -6.94 3.12 11.50
CA LEU A 394 -7.40 1.73 11.37
C LEU A 394 -6.82 0.84 12.48
N ASP A 395 -5.49 0.76 12.57
CA ASP A 395 -4.81 -0.07 13.56
C ASP A 395 -5.07 0.41 14.99
N ALA A 396 -5.18 1.72 15.21
CA ALA A 396 -5.52 2.30 16.51
C ALA A 396 -6.95 1.94 16.97
N GLY A 397 -7.94 2.04 16.09
CA GLY A 397 -9.32 1.67 16.39
C GLY A 397 -9.45 0.18 16.70
N PHE A 398 -8.84 -0.67 15.88
CA PHE A 398 -8.86 -2.12 16.12
C PHE A 398 -8.03 -2.55 17.34
N LEU A 399 -6.95 -1.85 17.68
CA LEU A 399 -6.21 -2.05 18.91
C LEU A 399 -7.09 -1.82 20.14
N VAL A 400 -7.89 -0.75 20.18
CA VAL A 400 -8.82 -0.47 21.29
C VAL A 400 -9.83 -1.61 21.45
N LEU A 401 -10.41 -2.07 20.34
CA LEU A 401 -11.33 -3.21 20.35
C LEU A 401 -10.67 -4.49 20.86
N ALA A 402 -9.40 -4.70 20.51
CA ALA A 402 -8.66 -5.88 20.93
C ALA A 402 -8.25 -5.81 22.41
N GLU A 403 -7.80 -4.66 22.90
CA GLU A 403 -7.52 -4.43 24.33
C GLU A 403 -8.77 -4.74 25.16
N ARG A 404 -9.94 -4.26 24.75
CA ARG A 404 -11.22 -4.58 25.40
C ARG A 404 -11.55 -6.07 25.37
N ALA A 405 -11.34 -6.75 24.25
CA ALA A 405 -11.56 -8.19 24.14
C ALA A 405 -10.59 -9.01 25.02
N LEU A 406 -9.40 -8.49 25.31
CA LEU A 406 -8.41 -9.09 26.22
C LEU A 406 -8.64 -8.69 27.69
N GLY A 407 -9.60 -7.82 28.00
CA GLY A 407 -9.79 -7.27 29.35
C GLY A 407 -8.72 -6.25 29.77
N GLU A 408 -7.96 -5.72 28.82
CA GLU A 408 -6.91 -4.72 29.03
C GLU A 408 -7.49 -3.29 29.01
N ALA A 409 -6.90 -2.39 29.80
CA ALA A 409 -7.27 -0.98 29.77
C ALA A 409 -6.62 -0.26 28.57
N SER A 410 -7.41 0.50 27.81
CA SER A 410 -6.89 1.36 26.76
C SER A 410 -6.27 2.65 27.32
N SER A 411 -5.16 3.09 26.72
CA SER A 411 -4.48 4.32 27.15
C SER A 411 -5.31 5.58 26.87
N PRO A 412 -5.51 6.49 27.85
CA PRO A 412 -6.21 7.76 27.66
C PRO A 412 -5.63 8.64 26.55
N ALA A 413 -4.30 8.59 26.35
CA ALA A 413 -3.64 9.34 25.28
C ALA A 413 -4.02 8.84 23.88
N ARG A 414 -4.37 7.55 23.75
CA ARG A 414 -4.81 6.93 22.51
C ARG A 414 -6.27 7.25 22.20
N LEU A 415 -7.11 7.30 23.23
CA LEU A 415 -8.49 7.79 23.14
C LEU A 415 -8.48 9.24 22.67
N LEU A 416 -7.65 10.07 23.28
CA LEU A 416 -7.44 11.46 22.88
C LEU A 416 -6.88 11.59 21.45
N ALA A 417 -6.03 10.67 20.99
CA ALA A 417 -5.52 10.66 19.61
C ALA A 417 -6.59 10.29 18.58
N LEU A 418 -7.47 9.34 18.91
CA LEU A 418 -8.66 9.02 18.09
C LEU A 418 -9.62 10.21 18.06
N GLU A 419 -9.90 10.81 19.21
CA GLU A 419 -10.76 11.99 19.33
C GLU A 419 -10.19 13.23 18.62
N ARG A 420 -8.88 13.49 18.70
CA ARG A 420 -8.22 14.63 18.04
C ARG A 420 -8.14 14.48 16.52
N ARG A 421 -7.97 13.25 16.02
CA ARG A 421 -8.07 12.97 14.58
C ARG A 421 -9.49 13.20 14.05
N GLU A 422 -10.50 13.05 14.90
CA GLU A 422 -11.92 13.28 14.56
C GLU A 422 -12.45 14.69 14.90
N ALA A 423 -11.73 15.47 15.71
CA ALA A 423 -12.16 16.80 16.16
C ALA A 423 -12.03 17.91 15.09
N LEU A 424 -11.56 17.63 13.87
CA LEU A 424 -11.26 18.66 12.89
C LEU A 424 -11.95 18.42 11.54
N GLY A 425 -12.99 19.22 11.30
CA GLY A 425 -13.33 19.70 9.96
C GLY A 425 -12.21 20.54 9.31
N ASP A 426 -11.14 20.89 10.05
CA ASP A 426 -9.93 21.55 9.51
C ASP A 426 -9.01 20.60 8.70
N GLY A 427 -9.32 19.30 8.63
CA GLY A 427 -8.56 18.32 7.82
C GLY A 427 -8.60 18.59 6.32
N LEU A 428 -9.56 19.40 5.86
CA LEU A 428 -9.74 19.81 4.46
C LEU A 428 -8.61 20.73 3.97
N GLU A 429 -7.99 21.52 4.86
CA GLU A 429 -6.89 22.43 4.48
C GLU A 429 -5.50 21.77 4.57
N ARG A 430 -5.39 20.57 5.19
CA ARG A 430 -4.10 19.90 5.43
C ARG A 430 -3.95 18.50 4.81
N GLY A 431 -4.98 17.97 4.13
CA GLY A 431 -4.90 16.66 3.48
C GLY A 431 -4.77 15.47 4.44
N LEU A 432 -5.26 15.59 5.68
CA LEU A 432 -5.02 14.63 6.77
C LEU A 432 -6.20 13.67 7.05
N TYR A 433 -7.22 13.57 6.18
CA TYR A 433 -8.29 12.60 6.40
C TYR A 433 -7.75 11.17 6.29
N GLY A 434 -8.10 10.34 7.28
CA GLY A 434 -7.98 8.89 7.17
C GLY A 434 -8.92 8.35 6.10
N THR A 435 -8.60 7.17 5.57
CA THR A 435 -9.44 6.40 4.64
C THR A 435 -10.78 6.04 5.29
N ALA A 436 -11.77 5.60 4.50
CA ALA A 436 -13.05 5.16 5.08
C ALA A 436 -12.96 3.96 6.02
N LEU A 437 -11.95 3.12 5.82
CA LEU A 437 -11.57 2.06 6.75
C LEU A 437 -11.14 2.63 8.11
N ASP A 438 -10.34 3.70 8.11
CA ASP A 438 -9.89 4.37 9.33
C ASP A 438 -11.08 4.92 10.12
N GLN A 439 -12.00 5.62 9.45
CA GLN A 439 -13.19 6.20 10.07
C GLN A 439 -14.13 5.12 10.63
N ALA A 440 -14.32 4.02 9.89
CA ALA A 440 -15.14 2.91 10.35
C ALA A 440 -14.56 2.27 11.64
N ALA A 441 -13.24 2.06 11.68
CA ALA A 441 -12.57 1.51 12.85
C ALA A 441 -12.64 2.42 14.07
N ALA A 442 -12.47 3.74 13.87
CA ALA A 442 -12.61 4.73 14.93
C ALA A 442 -14.03 4.76 15.50
N ILE A 443 -15.06 4.80 14.64
CA ILE A 443 -16.47 4.76 15.08
C ILE A 443 -16.77 3.49 15.89
N MET A 444 -16.28 2.33 15.44
CA MET A 444 -16.47 1.08 16.19
C MET A 444 -15.84 1.15 17.59
N ALA A 445 -14.61 1.64 17.69
CA ALA A 445 -13.89 1.76 18.95
C ALA A 445 -14.59 2.73 19.91
N LEU A 446 -14.96 3.93 19.42
CA LEU A 446 -15.62 4.96 20.23
C LEU A 446 -17.01 4.55 20.69
N ALA A 447 -17.75 3.81 19.86
CA ALA A 447 -19.05 3.27 20.24
C ALA A 447 -18.93 2.24 21.37
N GLU A 448 -17.92 1.36 21.33
CA GLU A 448 -17.65 0.39 22.41
C GLU A 448 -17.21 1.04 23.72
N LEU A 449 -16.57 2.22 23.63
CA LEU A 449 -16.16 3.01 24.79
C LEU A 449 -17.28 3.88 25.37
N GLY A 450 -18.37 4.09 24.63
CA GLY A 450 -19.47 4.96 25.05
C GLY A 450 -19.22 6.45 24.82
N GLU A 451 -18.26 6.82 23.97
CA GLU A 451 -17.86 8.21 23.72
C GLU A 451 -18.85 8.96 22.80
N ALA A 452 -20.02 9.28 23.34
CA ALA A 452 -21.15 9.86 22.61
C ALA A 452 -20.81 11.10 21.78
N GLY A 453 -20.04 12.03 22.34
CA GLY A 453 -19.66 13.26 21.65
C GLY A 453 -18.74 13.01 20.45
N ALA A 454 -17.79 12.08 20.57
CA ALA A 454 -16.89 11.71 19.48
C ALA A 454 -17.65 10.97 18.38
N VAL A 455 -18.47 9.98 18.76
CA VAL A 455 -19.33 9.25 17.81
C VAL A 455 -20.25 10.22 17.05
N ALA A 456 -20.88 11.19 17.71
CA ALA A 456 -21.74 12.17 17.05
C ALA A 456 -20.98 13.01 16.00
N ARG A 457 -19.74 13.45 16.31
CA ARG A 457 -18.89 14.18 15.34
C ARG A 457 -18.49 13.30 14.17
N ALA A 458 -18.04 12.07 14.43
CA ALA A 458 -17.69 11.11 13.40
C ALA A 458 -18.88 10.83 12.46
N LEU A 459 -20.09 10.65 13.01
CA LEU A 459 -21.31 10.47 12.23
C LEU A 459 -21.66 11.70 11.38
N ALA A 460 -21.37 12.91 11.87
CA ALA A 460 -21.61 14.14 11.13
C ALA A 460 -20.72 14.24 9.86
N ALA A 461 -19.50 13.71 9.92
CA ALA A 461 -18.58 13.67 8.78
C ALA A 461 -18.99 12.65 7.70
N LEU A 462 -19.76 11.62 8.05
CA LEU A 462 -20.27 10.63 7.10
C LEU A 462 -21.39 11.20 6.24
N GLY A 463 -21.41 10.88 4.95
CA GLY A 463 -22.42 11.32 4.01
C GLY A 463 -22.60 10.37 2.82
N ILE A 464 -23.31 10.84 1.81
CA ILE A 464 -23.39 10.21 0.50
C ILE A 464 -23.03 11.27 -0.52
N VAL A 465 -22.20 10.90 -1.48
CA VAL A 465 -21.89 11.73 -2.65
C VAL A 465 -22.24 10.96 -3.91
N THR A 466 -22.65 11.69 -4.93
CA THR A 466 -22.75 11.16 -6.29
C THR A 466 -21.45 11.49 -7.00
N ALA A 467 -20.61 10.49 -7.22
CA ALA A 467 -19.30 10.68 -7.82
C ALA A 467 -19.12 9.80 -9.09
N PRO A 468 -18.27 10.23 -10.02
CA PRO A 468 -17.95 9.44 -11.20
C PRO A 468 -17.15 8.20 -10.79
N VAL A 469 -17.61 7.03 -11.22
CA VAL A 469 -16.94 5.74 -11.01
C VAL A 469 -16.52 5.20 -12.37
N ALA A 470 -15.34 4.58 -12.42
CA ALA A 470 -14.83 3.96 -13.63
C ALA A 470 -14.42 2.50 -13.39
N LEU A 471 -14.82 1.61 -14.29
CA LEU A 471 -14.45 0.20 -14.25
C LEU A 471 -14.31 -0.34 -15.67
N GLY A 472 -13.14 -0.86 -16.03
CA GLY A 472 -12.92 -1.53 -17.32
C GLY A 472 -13.31 -0.69 -18.54
N GLY A 473 -13.02 0.62 -18.50
CA GLY A 473 -13.37 1.57 -19.58
C GLY A 473 -14.82 2.08 -19.56
N ARG A 474 -15.69 1.55 -18.69
CA ARG A 474 -17.03 2.10 -18.45
C ARG A 474 -16.93 3.23 -17.43
N ARG A 475 -17.65 4.33 -17.66
CA ARG A 475 -17.80 5.45 -16.73
C ARG A 475 -19.28 5.63 -16.41
N GLY A 476 -19.59 5.89 -15.14
CA GLY A 476 -20.95 6.17 -14.69
C GLY A 476 -20.94 7.01 -13.43
N MET A 477 -22.11 7.50 -13.03
CA MET A 477 -22.29 8.14 -11.73
C MET A 477 -22.90 7.12 -10.76
N ALA A 478 -22.37 7.04 -9.54
CA ALA A 478 -22.94 6.20 -8.49
C ALA A 478 -23.06 6.97 -7.18
N GLU A 479 -24.07 6.62 -6.38
CA GLU A 479 -24.14 7.03 -4.99
C GLU A 479 -23.12 6.22 -4.19
N LEU A 480 -22.24 6.93 -3.50
CA LEU A 480 -21.15 6.34 -2.73
C LEU A 480 -21.16 6.88 -1.31
N PRO A 481 -20.79 6.04 -0.32
CA PRO A 481 -20.48 6.56 1.00
C PRO A 481 -19.38 7.61 0.88
N ALA A 482 -19.52 8.68 1.65
CA ALA A 482 -18.58 9.78 1.65
C ALA A 482 -18.14 10.13 3.06
N ILE A 483 -16.90 10.60 3.18
CA ILE A 483 -16.35 11.12 4.43
C ILE A 483 -15.81 12.51 4.12
N ALA A 484 -16.41 13.52 4.75
CA ALA A 484 -16.08 14.92 4.48
C ALA A 484 -16.08 15.27 2.97
N GLY A 485 -16.95 14.62 2.18
CA GLY A 485 -17.07 14.84 0.73
C GLY A 485 -16.22 13.94 -0.16
N MET A 486 -15.30 13.13 0.39
CA MET A 486 -14.50 12.16 -0.38
C MET A 486 -15.20 10.81 -0.46
N SER A 487 -15.31 10.23 -1.66
CA SER A 487 -15.97 8.94 -1.90
C SER A 487 -15.16 7.76 -1.35
N ALA A 488 -15.86 6.74 -0.85
CA ALA A 488 -15.30 5.44 -0.53
C ALA A 488 -15.91 4.40 -1.47
N GLU A 489 -15.11 3.97 -2.44
CA GLU A 489 -15.58 3.18 -3.57
C GLU A 489 -15.54 1.67 -3.30
N ASP A 490 -14.57 1.19 -2.51
CA ASP A 490 -14.31 -0.23 -2.33
C ASP A 490 -15.28 -0.92 -1.37
N ALA A 491 -15.46 -2.23 -1.54
CA ALA A 491 -16.43 -3.00 -0.77
C ALA A 491 -16.03 -3.18 0.69
N ALA A 492 -14.73 -3.23 0.99
CA ALA A 492 -14.24 -3.41 2.36
C ALA A 492 -14.56 -2.18 3.21
N SER A 493 -14.34 -0.97 2.69
CA SER A 493 -14.70 0.31 3.30
C SER A 493 -16.19 0.37 3.61
N LEU A 494 -17.05 0.07 2.62
CA LEU A 494 -18.49 0.09 2.79
C LEU A 494 -18.95 -0.93 3.84
N ALA A 495 -18.44 -2.15 3.79
CA ALA A 495 -18.79 -3.21 4.75
C ALA A 495 -18.39 -2.83 6.19
N LEU A 496 -17.19 -2.26 6.37
CA LEU A 496 -16.76 -1.79 7.69
C LEU A 496 -17.56 -0.60 8.19
N LEU A 497 -17.99 0.33 7.32
CA LEU A 497 -18.91 1.41 7.70
C LEU A 497 -20.28 0.88 8.14
N VAL A 498 -20.85 -0.09 7.42
CA VAL A 498 -22.09 -0.78 7.83
C VAL A 498 -21.92 -1.40 9.20
N ARG A 499 -20.80 -2.08 9.43
CA ARG A 499 -20.49 -2.71 10.71
C ARG A 499 -20.29 -1.70 11.84
N ALA A 500 -19.67 -0.56 11.55
CA ALA A 500 -19.51 0.52 12.51
C ALA A 500 -20.86 1.09 12.97
N LEU A 501 -21.79 1.29 12.03
CA LEU A 501 -23.15 1.74 12.34
C LEU A 501 -23.96 0.69 13.10
N ALA A 502 -23.76 -0.60 12.81
CA ALA A 502 -24.32 -1.69 13.61
C ALA A 502 -23.75 -1.71 15.05
N CYS A 503 -22.45 -1.43 15.22
CA CYS A 503 -21.81 -1.28 16.52
C CYS A 503 -22.44 -0.14 17.33
N VAL A 504 -22.64 1.03 16.71
CA VAL A 504 -23.34 2.18 17.31
C VAL A 504 -24.77 1.79 17.72
N ALA A 505 -25.52 1.11 16.85
CA ALA A 505 -26.89 0.68 17.15
C ALA A 505 -26.93 -0.29 18.35
N ARG A 506 -26.01 -1.26 18.39
CA ARG A 506 -25.89 -2.22 19.51
C ARG A 506 -25.50 -1.53 20.81
N ALA A 507 -24.49 -0.66 20.81
CA ALA A 507 -24.05 0.08 21.99
C ALA A 507 -25.19 0.96 22.56
N ARG A 508 -25.97 1.60 21.67
CA ARG A 508 -27.19 2.34 22.06
C ARG A 508 -28.27 1.43 22.63
N GLY A 509 -28.55 0.30 21.97
CA GLY A 509 -29.54 -0.68 22.44
C GLY A 509 -29.20 -1.26 23.81
N ALA A 510 -27.91 -1.40 24.13
CA ALA A 510 -27.41 -1.84 25.42
C ALA A 510 -27.33 -0.71 26.48
N GLY A 511 -27.64 0.54 26.12
CA GLY A 511 -27.51 1.70 27.01
C GLY A 511 -26.07 2.16 27.27
N ALA A 512 -25.07 1.55 26.61
CA ALA A 512 -23.66 1.90 26.76
C ALA A 512 -23.27 3.19 26.01
N LEU A 513 -24.09 3.63 25.06
CA LEU A 513 -23.87 4.84 24.27
C LEU A 513 -25.16 5.68 24.21
N VAL A 514 -25.11 6.91 24.72
CA VAL A 514 -26.25 7.82 24.74
C VAL A 514 -26.03 8.96 23.73
N LEU A 515 -26.62 8.83 22.55
CA LEU A 515 -26.60 9.88 21.52
C LEU A 515 -27.81 10.80 21.64
N ASP A 516 -27.64 12.07 21.28
CA ASP A 516 -28.77 12.96 21.08
C ASP A 516 -29.70 12.46 19.95
N PRO A 517 -30.97 12.91 19.91
CA PRO A 517 -31.93 12.44 18.91
C PRO A 517 -31.51 12.66 17.45
N THR A 518 -30.76 13.73 17.16
CA THR A 518 -30.30 14.07 15.82
C THR A 518 -29.21 13.11 15.36
N ALA A 519 -28.18 12.89 16.19
CA ALA A 519 -27.12 11.94 15.93
C ALA A 519 -27.66 10.50 15.84
N ALA A 520 -28.59 10.15 16.72
CA ALA A 520 -29.30 8.88 16.69
C ALA A 520 -30.07 8.64 15.38
N ALA A 521 -30.86 9.62 14.93
CA ALA A 521 -31.61 9.53 13.67
C ALA A 521 -30.67 9.44 12.47
N ARG A 522 -29.56 10.20 12.49
CA ARG A 522 -28.53 10.15 11.45
C ARG A 522 -27.88 8.77 11.35
N ALA A 523 -27.47 8.18 12.48
CA ALA A 523 -26.89 6.83 12.53
C ALA A 523 -27.84 5.79 11.91
N THR A 524 -29.12 5.83 12.28
CA THR A 524 -30.14 4.92 11.72
C THR A 524 -30.32 5.11 10.20
N ARG A 525 -30.36 6.36 9.74
CA ARG A 525 -30.50 6.68 8.31
C ARG A 525 -29.30 6.20 7.51
N LEU A 526 -28.08 6.53 7.94
CA LEU A 526 -26.85 6.09 7.30
C LEU A 526 -26.73 4.56 7.32
N GLY A 527 -27.12 3.91 8.43
CA GLY A 527 -27.08 2.46 8.56
C GLY A 527 -27.96 1.76 7.52
N SER A 528 -29.17 2.27 7.32
CA SER A 528 -30.09 1.79 6.29
C SER A 528 -29.54 2.00 4.87
N LEU A 529 -29.00 3.19 4.59
CA LEU A 529 -28.48 3.55 3.27
C LEU A 529 -27.25 2.71 2.90
N TYR A 530 -26.25 2.66 3.77
CA TYR A 530 -25.02 1.89 3.51
C TYR A 530 -25.29 0.39 3.47
N THR A 531 -26.26 -0.11 4.24
CA THR A 531 -26.73 -1.49 4.11
C THR A 531 -27.32 -1.75 2.72
N GLY A 532 -28.18 -0.87 2.22
CA GLY A 532 -28.72 -0.98 0.87
C GLY A 532 -27.64 -0.95 -0.21
N LEU A 533 -26.65 -0.07 -0.07
CA LEU A 533 -25.50 -0.01 -0.99
C LEU A 533 -24.66 -1.30 -0.94
N LEU A 534 -24.45 -1.89 0.25
CA LEU A 534 -23.70 -3.14 0.39
C LEU A 534 -24.47 -4.32 -0.20
N ASP A 535 -25.78 -4.39 0.07
CA ASP A 535 -26.64 -5.43 -0.47
C ASP A 535 -26.71 -5.37 -2.00
N ALA A 536 -26.66 -4.18 -2.60
CA ALA A 536 -26.57 -4.00 -4.05
C ALA A 536 -25.26 -4.51 -4.67
N ARG A 537 -24.22 -4.75 -3.87
CA ARG A 537 -22.94 -5.35 -4.32
C ARG A 537 -22.93 -6.86 -4.25
N LEU A 538 -23.89 -7.49 -3.58
CA LEU A 538 -24.00 -8.95 -3.49
C LEU A 538 -24.50 -9.51 -4.82
N ARG A 539 -23.80 -10.52 -5.33
CA ARG A 539 -24.12 -11.22 -6.57
C ARG A 539 -24.10 -12.73 -6.31
N GLY A 540 -25.06 -13.45 -6.90
CA GLY A 540 -24.98 -14.92 -6.91
C GLY A 540 -23.80 -15.37 -7.78
N ASP A 541 -23.03 -16.33 -7.27
CA ASP A 541 -21.91 -16.94 -7.99
C ASP A 541 -21.88 -18.46 -7.71
N GLY A 542 -22.40 -19.24 -8.66
CA GLY A 542 -22.68 -20.67 -8.45
C GLY A 542 -23.62 -20.88 -7.25
N ASP A 543 -23.18 -21.69 -6.28
CA ASP A 543 -23.92 -21.93 -5.03
C ASP A 543 -23.56 -20.93 -3.91
N GLY A 544 -22.77 -19.90 -4.22
CA GLY A 544 -22.25 -18.93 -3.26
C GLY A 544 -22.69 -17.48 -3.56
N LEU A 545 -22.20 -16.57 -2.73
CA LEU A 545 -22.34 -15.12 -2.93
C LEU A 545 -20.97 -14.47 -3.12
N ALA A 546 -20.84 -13.69 -4.18
CA ALA A 546 -19.71 -12.82 -4.42
C ALA A 546 -20.04 -11.35 -4.12
N VAL A 547 -19.07 -10.61 -3.60
CA VAL A 547 -19.18 -9.17 -3.35
C VAL A 547 -18.44 -8.41 -4.44
N ALA A 548 -19.16 -7.66 -5.26
CA ALA A 548 -18.54 -6.77 -6.23
C ALA A 548 -17.76 -5.66 -5.51
N ASP A 549 -16.51 -5.44 -5.92
CA ASP A 549 -15.63 -4.49 -5.24
C ASP A 549 -16.06 -3.02 -5.45
N SER A 550 -16.68 -2.70 -6.59
CA SER A 550 -17.19 -1.36 -6.93
C SER A 550 -18.69 -1.36 -7.26
N ALA A 551 -19.31 -0.17 -7.16
CA ALA A 551 -20.72 0.06 -7.48
C ALA A 551 -21.09 -0.27 -8.94
N LEU A 552 -20.14 -0.15 -9.88
CA LEU A 552 -20.34 -0.55 -11.28
C LEU A 552 -20.13 -2.07 -11.51
N GLY A 553 -19.81 -2.82 -10.45
CA GLY A 553 -19.30 -4.18 -10.52
C GLY A 553 -17.79 -4.24 -10.40
N GLY A 554 -17.24 -5.40 -10.72
CA GLY A 554 -15.80 -5.64 -10.65
C GLY A 554 -15.50 -7.04 -10.12
N PRO A 555 -14.26 -7.52 -10.30
CA PRO A 555 -13.83 -8.74 -9.65
C PRO A 555 -13.95 -8.58 -8.13
N ALA A 556 -14.40 -9.62 -7.45
CA ALA A 556 -14.46 -9.62 -6.01
C ALA A 556 -13.04 -9.59 -5.41
N SER A 557 -12.84 -8.79 -4.36
CA SER A 557 -11.59 -8.71 -3.61
C SER A 557 -11.68 -9.55 -2.32
N GLY A 558 -10.58 -10.17 -1.90
CA GLY A 558 -10.55 -10.94 -0.65
C GLY A 558 -10.94 -10.08 0.57
N ALA A 559 -10.48 -8.82 0.60
CA ALA A 559 -10.82 -7.85 1.64
C ALA A 559 -12.33 -7.53 1.65
N GLY A 560 -12.92 -7.26 0.48
CA GLY A 560 -14.34 -6.95 0.34
C GLY A 560 -15.25 -8.10 0.79
N GLN A 561 -14.90 -9.34 0.40
CA GLN A 561 -15.61 -10.55 0.83
C GLN A 561 -15.53 -10.74 2.36
N ALA A 562 -14.32 -10.69 2.91
CA ALA A 562 -14.07 -10.88 4.33
C ALA A 562 -14.76 -9.83 5.21
N ALA A 563 -14.66 -8.54 4.83
CA ALA A 563 -15.31 -7.46 5.55
C ALA A 563 -16.85 -7.57 5.48
N THR A 564 -17.39 -7.96 4.32
CA THR A 564 -18.84 -8.16 4.15
C THR A 564 -19.34 -9.31 5.00
N LEU A 565 -18.58 -10.41 5.12
CA LEU A 565 -18.91 -11.51 6.02
C LEU A 565 -19.05 -11.02 7.48
N GLY A 566 -18.11 -10.20 7.94
CA GLY A 566 -18.17 -9.60 9.28
C GLY A 566 -19.35 -8.62 9.45
N ALA A 567 -19.67 -7.83 8.42
CA ALA A 567 -20.82 -6.92 8.44
C ALA A 567 -22.16 -7.68 8.50
N LEU A 568 -22.31 -8.77 7.76
CA LEU A 568 -23.50 -9.62 7.79
C LEU A 568 -23.65 -10.35 9.13
N ALA A 569 -22.54 -10.80 9.72
CA ALA A 569 -22.54 -11.45 11.03
C ALA A 569 -23.02 -10.52 12.15
N GLY A 570 -22.69 -9.23 12.09
CA GLY A 570 -23.09 -8.22 13.07
C GLY A 570 -24.50 -7.66 12.90
N ARG A 571 -25.26 -8.10 11.88
CA ARG A 571 -26.67 -7.71 11.68
C ARG A 571 -27.67 -8.59 12.43
N GLY A 572 -27.24 -9.78 12.88
CA GLY A 572 -28.02 -10.70 13.70
C GLY A 572 -27.71 -10.48 15.17
#